data_AF-A0A9E5WSF0-F1
#
_entry.id   AF-A0A9E5WSF0-F1
#
_cell.length_a   1.000
_cell.length_b   1.000
_cell.length_c   1.000
_cell.angle_alpha   90.00
_cell.angle_beta   90.00
_cell.angle_gamma   90.00
#
_symmetry.space_group_name_H-M   'P 1'
#
loop_
_entity.id
_entity.type
_entity.pdbx_description
1 polymer ?
#
loop_
_entity_poly.entity_id
_entity_poly.type
_entity_poly.pdbx_seq_one_letter_code
_entity_poly.pdbx_strand_id
1 'polypeptide(L)' 'MTAKNLSDNPAELAGLIDYQDGAIVSHTLVKNAAGTVTLFAFARGEELSEHTAPYDALI' A
#
# COMPACT_ATOMS: atom_id res chain seq x y z
N MET A 1 9.14 10.26 -19.16
CA MET A 1 8.62 10.06 -17.79
C MET A 1 7.94 8.70 -17.78
N THR A 2 8.70 7.65 -17.48
CA THR A 2 8.28 6.25 -17.70
C THR A 2 7.62 5.74 -16.41
N ALA A 3 6.35 5.35 -16.48
CA ALA A 3 5.69 4.66 -15.39
C ALA A 3 6.44 3.36 -15.11
N LYS A 4 6.94 3.20 -13.88
CA LYS A 4 7.71 2.03 -13.44
C LYS A 4 6.74 0.85 -13.33
N ASN A 5 6.64 0.05 -14.39
CA ASN A 5 5.88 -1.20 -14.38
C ASN A 5 6.54 -2.18 -13.41
N LEU A 6 5.88 -2.49 -12.29
CA LEU A 6 6.35 -3.43 -11.27
C LEU A 6 6.56 -4.86 -11.80
N SER A 7 6.04 -5.17 -12.99
CA SER A 7 6.03 -6.50 -13.59
C SER A 7 7.33 -6.91 -14.29
N ASP A 8 8.25 -5.98 -14.56
CA ASP A 8 9.46 -6.24 -15.35
C ASP A 8 10.76 -6.20 -14.52
N ASN A 9 10.71 -5.74 -13.27
CA ASN A 9 11.89 -5.62 -12.41
C ASN A 9 11.51 -5.77 -10.92
N PRO A 10 12.16 -6.67 -10.14
CA PRO A 10 11.92 -6.76 -8.70
C PRO A 10 12.13 -5.38 -8.05
N ALA A 11 11.05 -4.83 -7.50
CA ALA A 11 11.07 -3.57 -6.78
C ALA A 11 11.03 -3.85 -5.27
N GLU A 12 11.92 -3.22 -4.52
CA GLU A 12 11.85 -3.26 -3.05
C GLU A 12 10.58 -2.54 -2.60
N LEU A 13 9.66 -3.26 -1.96
CA LEU A 13 8.39 -2.71 -1.47
C LEU A 13 8.60 -1.52 -0.52
N ALA A 14 9.64 -1.60 0.31
CA ALA A 14 10.04 -0.50 1.21
C ALA A 14 10.48 0.77 0.46
N GLY A 15 10.91 0.67 -0.79
CA GLY A 15 11.24 1.82 -1.63
C GLY A 15 10.07 2.37 -2.43
N LEU A 16 8.86 1.80 -2.27
CA LEU A 16 7.63 2.22 -2.95
C LEU A 16 6.66 2.97 -2.05
N ILE A 17 6.97 3.08 -0.76
CA ILE A 17 6.15 3.79 0.22
C ILE A 17 7.04 4.53 1.20
N ASP A 18 6.71 5.79 1.47
CA ASP A 18 7.40 6.60 2.46
C ASP A 18 6.82 6.35 3.85
N TYR A 19 7.71 6.23 4.84
CA TYR A 19 7.33 6.22 6.25
C TYR A 19 7.24 7.66 6.76
N GLN A 20 6.20 7.96 7.53
CA GLN A 20 6.05 9.25 8.21
C GLN A 20 5.75 9.03 9.68
N ASP A 21 6.49 9.73 10.55
CA ASP A 21 6.27 9.64 12.00
C ASP A 21 4.92 10.27 12.40
N GLY A 22 4.19 9.59 13.27
CA GLY A 22 2.86 10.03 13.74
C GLY A 22 1.75 9.99 12.68
N ALA A 23 1.93 9.21 11.61
CA ALA A 23 0.92 9.07 10.56
C ALA A 23 0.90 7.67 9.94
N ILE A 24 -0.21 7.37 9.27
CA ILE A 24 -0.35 6.20 8.40
C ILE A 24 -0.25 6.68 6.96
N VAL A 25 0.75 6.19 6.24
CA VAL A 25 0.89 6.45 4.80
C VAL A 25 0.31 5.26 4.04
N SER A 26 -0.45 5.53 2.97
CA SER A 26 -0.97 4.48 2.09
C SER A 26 -0.60 4.76 0.63
N HIS A 27 -0.23 3.71 -0.09
CA HIS A 27 0.13 3.79 -1.49
C HIS A 27 -0.56 2.69 -2.30
N THR A 28 -1.45 3.07 -3.22
CA THR A 28 -2.16 2.11 -4.07
C THR A 28 -1.27 1.70 -5.25
N LEU A 29 -0.84 0.44 -5.30
CA LEU A 29 -0.03 -0.08 -6.40
C LEU A 29 -0.88 -0.52 -7.59
N VAL A 30 -2.01 -1.17 -7.32
CA VAL A 30 -2.87 -1.73 -8.35
C VAL A 30 -4.31 -1.44 -7.99
N LYS A 31 -5.06 -0.91 -8.97
CA LYS A 31 -6.50 -0.74 -8.87
C LYS A 31 -7.12 -1.18 -10.19
N ASN A 32 -7.84 -2.28 -10.17
CA ASN A 32 -8.52 -2.80 -11.35
C ASN A 32 -9.86 -3.44 -10.96
N ALA A 33 -10.58 -4.00 -11.95
CA ALA A 33 -11.87 -4.62 -11.73
C ALA A 33 -11.80 -5.91 -10.89
N ALA A 34 -10.63 -6.55 -10.77
CA ALA A 34 -10.43 -7.76 -9.98
C ALA A 34 -10.09 -7.45 -8.51
N GLY A 35 -9.62 -6.24 -8.20
CA GLY A 35 -9.32 -5.84 -6.83
C GLY A 35 -8.39 -4.63 -6.73
N THR A 36 -8.07 -4.29 -5.49
CA THR A 36 -7.13 -3.20 -5.17
C THR A 36 -6.02 -3.75 -4.29
N VAL A 37 -4.76 -3.41 -4.63
CA VAL A 37 -3.58 -3.72 -3.82
C VAL A 37 -3.01 -2.40 -3.32
N THR A 38 -2.94 -2.26 -2.00
CA THR A 38 -2.49 -1.05 -1.31
C THR A 38 -1.41 -1.41 -0.30
N LEU A 39 -0.28 -0.71 -0.33
CA LEU A 39 0.72 -0.76 0.73
C LEU A 39 0.35 0.24 1.81
N PHE A 40 0.62 -0.13 3.06
CA PHE A 40 0.48 0.74 4.21
C PHE A 40 1.79 0.79 4.99
N ALA A 41 2.17 1.98 5.42
CA ALA A 41 3.27 2.21 6.34
C ALA A 41 2.70 2.87 7.60
N PHE A 42 2.83 2.18 8.73
CA PHE A 42 2.29 2.60 10.01
C PHE A 42 3.40 3.12 10.90
N ALA A 43 3.24 4.34 11.42
CA ALA A 43 4.08 4.78 12.51
C ALA A 43 3.86 3.93 13.77
N ARG A 44 4.85 3.91 14.66
CA ARG A 44 4.75 3.17 15.91
C ARG A 44 3.53 3.64 16.72
N GLY A 45 2.60 2.72 16.98
CA GLY A 45 1.39 3.00 17.76
C GLY A 45 0.21 3.48 16.91
N GLU A 46 0.40 3.66 15.60
CA GLU A 46 -0.70 3.86 14.66
C GLU A 46 -1.29 2.52 14.24
N GLU A 47 -2.60 2.48 14.09
CA GLU A 47 -3.36 1.31 13.66
C GLU A 47 -4.46 1.73 12.69
N LEU A 48 -4.76 0.87 11.72
CA LEU A 48 -5.91 1.11 10.86
C LEU A 48 -7.17 0.90 11.69
N SER A 49 -8.05 1.89 11.78
CA SER A 49 -9.37 1.68 12.38
C SER A 49 -10.11 0.57 11.63
N GLU A 50 -10.90 -0.22 12.36
CA GLU A 50 -11.71 -1.31 11.80
C GLU A 50 -12.66 -0.76 10.71
N HIS A 51 -12.20 -0.80 9.46
CA HIS A 51 -13.02 -0.50 8.30
C HIS A 51 -13.36 -1.82 7.63
N THR A 52 -14.66 -2.09 7.50
CA THR A 52 -15.18 -3.24 6.77
C THR A 52 -14.82 -3.08 5.28
N ALA A 53 -13.82 -3.81 4.81
CA ALA A 53 -13.63 -3.98 3.38
C ALA A 53 -14.76 -4.89 2.85
N PRO A 54 -15.44 -4.53 1.75
CA PRO A 54 -16.48 -5.39 1.15
C PRO A 54 -15.92 -6.69 0.54
N TYR A 55 -14.60 -6.90 0.64
CA TYR A 55 -13.85 -8.03 0.11
C TYR A 55 -12.81 -8.50 1.16
N ASP A 56 -12.30 -9.71 1.01
CA ASP A 56 -11.19 -10.22 1.82
C ASP A 56 -9.97 -9.27 1.73
N ALA A 57 -9.58 -8.70 2.86
CA ALA A 57 -8.38 -7.89 3.01
C ALA A 57 -7.34 -8.67 3.82
N LEU A 58 -6.19 -8.93 3.22
CA LEU A 58 -5.01 -9.48 3.90
C LEU A 58 -4.11 -8.28 4.25
N ILE A 59 -3.84 -8.09 5.55
CA ILE A 59 -3.02 -7.00 6.09
C ILE A 59 -1.82 -7.60 6.80
#